data_AF-A0A0S9QFX0-F1
#
_entry.id   AF-A0A0S9QFX0-F1
#
_cell.length_a   1.000
_cell.length_b   1.000
_cell.length_c   1.000
_cell.angle_alpha   90.00
_cell.angle_beta   90.00
_cell.angle_gamma   90.00
#
_symmetry.space_group_name_H-M   'P 1'
#
loop_
_entity.id
_entity.type
_entity.pdbx_description
1 polymer ?
#
loop_
_entity_poly.entity_id
_entity_poly.type
_entity_poly.pdbx_seq_one_letter_code
_entity_poly.pdbx_strand_id
1 'polypeptide(L)'
;MIADLVSAIETEGLPRLRAIDSLEAFWTIYDGSDHIFAQQWPEDRMICLIALGDIDAARAICETLEPELRGDSFPNDIWVQNRRRKFLAVAEPLRVGDRVTLATILHGWEADNIRGTKLEPYWEPTPFPLERSST
;
A
#
# COMPACT_ATOMS: atom_id res chain seq x y z
N MET A 1 4.31 19.18 -30.84
CA MET A 1 3.32 18.64 -29.88
C MET A 1 3.70 17.25 -29.38
N ILE A 2 3.80 16.20 -30.21
CA ILE A 2 4.25 14.87 -29.73
C ILE A 2 5.73 14.87 -29.34
N ALA A 3 6.59 15.53 -30.13
CA ALA A 3 8.01 15.67 -29.80
C ALA A 3 8.24 16.43 -28.48
N ASP A 4 7.44 17.46 -28.21
CA ASP A 4 7.52 18.25 -26.98
C ASP A 4 7.08 17.43 -25.76
N LEU A 5 6.05 16.58 -25.92
CA LEU A 5 5.62 15.66 -24.87
C LEU A 5 6.68 14.60 -24.56
N VAL A 6 7.27 13.98 -25.58
CA VAL A 6 8.35 13.00 -25.38
C VAL A 6 9.54 13.66 -24.70
N SER A 7 9.92 14.86 -25.14
CA SER A 7 11.02 15.61 -24.50
C SER A 7 10.72 15.88 -23.02
N ALA A 8 9.51 16.34 -22.69
CA ALA A 8 9.13 16.59 -21.29
C ALA A 8 9.10 15.30 -20.44
N ILE A 9 8.64 14.18 -21.00
CA ILE A 9 8.70 12.87 -20.33
C ILE A 9 10.16 12.50 -20.05
N GLU A 10 11.06 12.65 -21.03
CA GLU A 10 12.45 12.25 -20.89
C GLU A 10 13.25 13.14 -19.94
N THR A 11 13.01 14.46 -19.96
CA THR A 11 13.82 15.44 -19.21
C THR A 11 13.25 15.80 -17.85
N GLU A 12 11.94 15.66 -17.65
CA GLU A 12 11.27 16.01 -16.38
C GLU A 12 10.61 14.81 -15.71
N GLY A 13 9.86 14.01 -16.48
CA GLY A 13 9.09 12.88 -15.95
C GLY A 13 9.97 11.72 -15.46
N LEU A 14 10.82 11.19 -16.35
CA LEU A 14 11.69 10.04 -16.06
C LEU A 14 12.66 10.31 -14.91
N PRO A 15 13.33 11.48 -14.79
CA PRO A 15 14.18 11.75 -13.64
C PRO A 15 13.42 11.71 -12.30
N ARG A 16 12.19 12.22 -12.25
CA ARG A 16 11.36 12.16 -11.04
C ARG A 16 10.96 10.74 -10.70
N LEU A 17 10.54 9.96 -11.68
CA LEU A 17 10.19 8.54 -11.48
C LEU A 17 11.40 7.71 -11.05
N ARG A 18 12.58 7.97 -11.62
CA ARG A 18 13.83 7.29 -11.26
C ARG A 18 14.33 7.65 -9.86
N ALA A 19 13.94 8.81 -9.33
CA ALA A 19 14.24 9.18 -7.95
C ALA A 19 13.36 8.43 -6.93
N ILE A 20 12.31 7.74 -7.37
CA ILE A 20 11.48 6.87 -6.53
C ILE A 20 12.11 5.47 -6.54
N ASP A 21 13.10 5.27 -5.68
CA ASP A 21 13.91 4.04 -5.61
C ASP A 21 13.55 3.14 -4.40
N SER A 22 12.60 3.57 -3.60
CA SER A 22 12.20 2.93 -2.34
C SER A 22 10.73 3.20 -2.02
N LEU A 23 10.15 2.36 -1.16
CA LEU A 23 8.78 2.55 -0.70
C LEU A 23 8.66 3.84 0.13
N GLU A 24 9.69 4.20 0.88
CA GLU A 24 9.79 5.43 1.65
C GLU A 24 9.81 6.67 0.74
N ALA A 25 10.58 6.64 -0.35
CA ALA A 25 10.59 7.71 -1.35
C ALA A 25 9.24 7.84 -2.06
N PHE A 26 8.61 6.71 -2.40
CA PHE A 26 7.26 6.68 -2.95
C PHE A 26 6.26 7.31 -1.98
N TRP A 27 6.30 6.91 -0.71
CA TRP A 27 5.39 7.40 0.33
C TRP A 27 5.50 8.91 0.53
N THR A 28 6.73 9.45 0.53
CA THR A 28 6.97 10.90 0.68
C THR A 28 6.24 11.71 -0.40
N ILE A 29 6.22 11.20 -1.64
CA ILE A 29 5.47 11.84 -2.74
C ILE A 29 3.98 11.62 -2.58
N TYR A 30 3.56 10.41 -2.20
CA TYR A 30 2.16 10.04 -2.05
C TYR A 30 1.45 10.82 -0.93
N ASP A 31 2.03 10.84 0.28
CA ASP A 31 1.50 11.52 1.47
C ASP A 31 1.67 13.05 1.41
N GLY A 32 2.73 13.54 0.75
CA GLY A 32 3.01 14.97 0.58
C GLY A 32 2.27 15.65 -0.57
N SER A 33 1.58 14.88 -1.41
CA SER A 33 0.74 15.45 -2.47
C SER A 33 -0.63 15.84 -1.89
N ASP A 34 -1.14 17.02 -2.24
CA ASP A 34 -2.55 17.44 -1.97
C ASP A 34 -3.60 16.52 -2.64
N HIS A 35 -3.19 15.34 -3.10
CA HIS A 35 -4.04 14.34 -3.68
C HIS A 35 -4.93 13.69 -2.61
N ILE A 36 -6.18 14.11 -2.67
CA ILE A 36 -7.42 13.35 -2.57
C ILE A 36 -7.26 11.82 -2.31
N PHE A 37 -6.38 11.09 -3.01
CA PHE A 37 -6.24 9.64 -2.92
C PHE A 37 -5.83 9.09 -1.53
N ALA A 38 -4.91 9.74 -0.81
CA ALA A 38 -4.48 9.26 0.51
C ALA A 38 -5.53 9.50 1.61
N GLN A 39 -6.31 10.58 1.48
CA GLN A 39 -7.37 10.93 2.44
C GLN A 39 -8.68 10.19 2.17
N GLN A 40 -8.97 9.82 0.91
CA GLN A 40 -10.22 9.17 0.55
C GLN A 40 -10.25 7.67 0.88
N TRP A 41 -9.10 6.99 0.93
CA TRP A 41 -9.02 5.53 1.13
C TRP A 41 -8.17 5.17 2.35
N PRO A 42 -8.72 5.33 3.57
CA PRO A 42 -8.00 5.06 4.82
C PRO A 42 -7.42 3.65 4.91
N GLU A 43 -8.06 2.62 4.34
CA GLU A 43 -7.55 1.25 4.32
C GLU A 43 -6.26 1.09 3.50
N ASP A 44 -6.12 1.81 2.38
CA ASP A 44 -4.92 1.76 1.56
C ASP A 44 -3.79 2.53 2.23
N ARG A 45 -4.10 3.68 2.86
CA ARG A 45 -3.16 4.41 3.72
C ARG A 45 -2.66 3.53 4.88
N MET A 46 -3.56 2.79 5.54
CA MET A 46 -3.21 1.85 6.60
C MET A 46 -2.23 0.79 6.08
N ILE A 47 -2.48 0.18 4.93
CA ILE A 47 -1.60 -0.83 4.33
C ILE A 47 -0.21 -0.26 4.02
N CYS A 48 -0.13 0.95 3.46
CA CYS A 48 1.16 1.61 3.22
C CYS A 48 1.93 1.84 4.53
N LEU A 49 1.26 2.30 5.59
CA LEU A 49 1.88 2.50 6.90
C LEU A 49 2.38 1.18 7.51
N ILE A 50 1.61 0.09 7.36
CA ILE A 50 2.07 -1.26 7.73
C ILE A 50 3.37 -1.59 7.00
N ALA A 51 3.39 -1.43 5.67
CA ALA A 51 4.56 -1.76 4.84
C ALA A 51 5.79 -0.92 5.21
N LEU A 52 5.59 0.37 5.53
CA LEU A 52 6.63 1.27 6.03
C LEU A 52 7.09 0.95 7.46
N GLY A 53 6.37 0.09 8.18
CA GLY A 53 6.67 -0.27 9.56
C GLY A 53 6.13 0.70 10.61
N ASP A 54 5.32 1.70 10.22
CA ASP A 54 4.63 2.62 11.13
C ASP A 54 3.35 1.96 11.68
N ILE A 55 3.58 0.99 12.57
CA ILE A 55 2.54 0.13 13.14
C ILE A 55 1.55 0.93 13.99
N ASP A 56 2.01 1.96 14.70
CA ASP A 56 1.14 2.74 15.59
C ASP A 56 0.19 3.63 14.78
N ALA A 57 0.67 4.31 13.73
CA ALA A 57 -0.20 5.08 12.84
C ALA A 57 -1.17 4.17 12.07
N ALA A 58 -0.71 2.99 11.63
CA ALA A 58 -1.59 2.00 11.01
C ALA A 58 -2.69 1.53 11.98
N ARG A 59 -2.35 1.26 13.25
CA ARG A 59 -3.31 0.82 14.27
C ARG A 59 -4.37 1.88 14.54
N ALA A 60 -4.01 3.15 14.61
CA ALA A 60 -4.96 4.24 14.80
C ALA A 60 -6.03 4.29 13.68
N ILE A 61 -5.62 4.02 12.42
CA ILE A 61 -6.56 3.93 11.30
C ILE A 61 -7.42 2.67 11.44
N CYS A 62 -6.82 1.53 11.78
CA CYS A 62 -7.53 0.27 11.98
C CYS A 62 -8.67 0.41 13.00
N GLU A 63 -8.39 1.04 14.15
CA GLU A 63 -9.37 1.31 15.20
C GLU A 63 -10.52 2.22 14.72
N THR A 64 -10.21 3.19 13.86
CA THR A 64 -11.23 4.07 13.25
C THR A 64 -12.13 3.30 12.29
N LEU A 65 -11.58 2.34 11.55
CA LEU A 65 -12.29 1.55 10.54
C LEU A 65 -13.08 0.37 11.11
N GLU A 66 -12.67 -0.15 12.26
CA GLU A 66 -13.19 -1.41 12.81
C GLU A 66 -14.71 -1.43 13.03
N PRO A 67 -15.36 -0.39 13.59
CA PRO A 67 -16.81 -0.39 13.80
C PRO A 67 -17.60 -0.51 12.50
N GLU A 68 -17.09 0.13 11.44
CA GLU A 68 -17.64 0.00 10.10
C GLU A 68 -17.37 -1.42 9.59
N LEU A 69 -16.11 -1.79 9.37
CA LEU A 69 -15.68 -2.95 8.56
C LEU A 69 -15.91 -4.33 9.20
N ARG A 70 -16.16 -4.42 10.51
CA ARG A 70 -16.56 -5.68 11.17
C ARG A 70 -18.07 -5.88 11.30
N GLY A 71 -18.89 -4.88 10.99
CA GLY A 71 -20.35 -5.00 11.10
C GLY A 71 -20.96 -6.11 10.23
N ASP A 72 -22.13 -6.60 10.63
CA ASP A 72 -22.83 -7.72 9.97
C ASP A 72 -23.58 -7.33 8.69
N SER A 73 -23.78 -6.02 8.46
CA SER A 73 -24.55 -5.52 7.32
C SER A 73 -23.66 -4.73 6.38
N PHE A 74 -23.07 -5.44 5.41
CA PHE A 74 -22.27 -4.82 4.35
C PHE A 74 -22.95 -4.92 2.99
N PRO A 75 -22.99 -3.82 2.21
CA PRO A 75 -23.43 -3.86 0.82
C PRO A 75 -22.72 -4.96 0.03
N ASN A 76 -23.46 -5.68 -0.81
CA ASN A 76 -22.90 -6.62 -1.78
C ASN A 76 -22.36 -5.86 -3.01
N ASP A 77 -21.44 -4.94 -2.75
CA ASP A 77 -20.72 -4.14 -3.74
C ASP A 77 -19.25 -4.56 -3.79
N ILE A 78 -18.69 -4.72 -5.00
CA ILE A 78 -17.34 -5.27 -5.20
C ILE A 78 -16.27 -4.40 -4.53
N TRP A 79 -16.39 -3.06 -4.60
CA TRP A 79 -15.43 -2.15 -3.98
C TRP A 79 -15.46 -2.27 -2.47
N VAL A 80 -16.67 -2.28 -1.91
CA VAL A 80 -16.89 -2.41 -0.47
C VAL A 80 -16.39 -3.76 0.07
N GLN A 81 -16.65 -4.85 -0.63
CA GLN A 81 -16.17 -6.18 -0.25
C GLN A 81 -14.64 -6.29 -0.34
N ASN A 82 -14.02 -5.68 -1.34
CA ASN A 82 -12.57 -5.63 -1.46
C ASN A 82 -11.92 -4.82 -0.32
N ARG A 83 -12.48 -3.66 0.02
CA ARG A 83 -12.06 -2.85 1.17
C ARG A 83 -12.13 -3.65 2.47
N ARG A 84 -13.25 -4.33 2.71
CA ARG A 84 -13.43 -5.19 3.90
C ARG A 84 -12.45 -6.36 3.93
N ARG A 85 -12.22 -7.04 2.79
CA ARG A 85 -11.27 -8.15 2.69
C ARG A 85 -9.85 -7.72 3.05
N LYS A 86 -9.40 -6.58 2.52
CA LYS A 86 -8.09 -5.99 2.83
C LYS A 86 -7.96 -5.72 4.34
N PHE A 87 -8.95 -5.04 4.92
CA PHE A 87 -8.97 -4.73 6.36
C PHE A 87 -8.91 -6.00 7.22
N LEU A 88 -9.80 -6.97 6.98
CA LEU A 88 -9.89 -8.17 7.82
C LEU A 88 -8.62 -9.02 7.79
N ALA A 89 -7.91 -9.03 6.66
CA ALA A 89 -6.66 -9.77 6.54
C ALA A 89 -5.57 -9.25 7.49
N VAL A 90 -5.52 -7.94 7.73
CA VAL A 90 -4.42 -7.31 8.50
C VAL A 90 -4.84 -6.87 9.91
N ALA A 91 -6.14 -6.72 10.19
CA ALA A 91 -6.63 -6.14 11.44
C ALA A 91 -6.12 -6.87 12.69
N GLU A 92 -6.20 -8.20 12.72
CA GLU A 92 -5.74 -8.98 13.88
C GLU A 92 -4.21 -9.00 14.01
N PRO A 93 -3.42 -9.32 12.97
CA PRO A 93 -1.96 -9.22 13.01
C PRO A 93 -1.47 -7.82 13.42
N LEU A 94 -2.13 -6.76 12.95
CA LEU A 94 -1.81 -5.39 13.33
C LEU A 94 -2.10 -5.10 14.81
N ARG A 95 -3.24 -5.60 15.32
CA ARG A 95 -3.63 -5.46 16.73
C ARG A 95 -2.60 -6.08 17.67
N VAL A 96 -2.10 -7.27 17.34
CA VAL A 96 -1.10 -7.98 18.16
C VAL A 96 0.35 -7.59 17.83
N GLY A 97 0.57 -6.76 16.81
CA GLY A 97 1.90 -6.34 16.39
C GLY A 97 2.72 -7.45 15.71
N ASP A 98 2.06 -8.43 15.09
CA ASP A 98 2.71 -9.55 14.40
C ASP A 98 3.26 -9.11 13.04
N ARG A 99 4.46 -8.53 13.07
CA ARG A 99 5.18 -8.01 11.89
C ARG A 99 5.46 -9.10 10.85
N VAL A 100 5.70 -10.34 11.28
CA VAL A 100 6.01 -11.47 10.38
C VAL A 100 4.77 -11.87 9.58
N THR A 101 3.63 -12.00 10.25
CA THR A 101 2.36 -12.28 9.56
C THR A 101 1.96 -11.13 8.64
N LEU A 102 2.13 -9.88 9.07
CA LEU A 102 1.87 -8.71 8.22
C LEU A 102 2.75 -8.71 6.96
N ALA A 103 4.06 -8.94 7.09
CA ALA A 103 4.96 -9.03 5.94
C ALA A 103 4.55 -10.18 5.00
N THR A 104 4.18 -11.33 5.55
CA THR A 104 3.71 -12.49 4.76
C THR A 104 2.46 -12.14 3.93
N ILE A 105 1.50 -11.42 4.53
CA ILE A 105 0.30 -10.98 3.83
C ILE A 105 0.66 -10.02 2.68
N LEU A 106 1.53 -9.04 2.94
CA LEU A 106 1.93 -8.05 1.95
C LEU A 106 2.66 -8.68 0.76
N HIS A 107 3.62 -9.58 1.01
CA HIS A 107 4.32 -10.34 -0.04
C HIS A 107 3.35 -11.21 -0.85
N GLY A 108 2.36 -11.81 -0.19
CA GLY A 108 1.30 -12.56 -0.87
C GLY A 108 0.50 -11.68 -1.84
N TRP A 109 0.11 -10.47 -1.42
CA TRP A 109 -0.60 -9.53 -2.28
C TRP A 109 0.25 -9.00 -3.43
N GLU A 110 1.54 -8.73 -3.20
CA GLU A 110 2.47 -8.33 -4.25
C GLU A 110 2.59 -9.42 -5.32
N ALA A 111 2.81 -10.67 -4.90
CA ALA A 111 2.90 -11.82 -5.79
C ALA A 111 1.59 -12.04 -6.58
N ASP A 112 0.43 -11.90 -5.92
CA ASP A 112 -0.88 -12.03 -6.56
C ASP A 112 -1.11 -10.95 -7.63
N ASN A 113 -0.66 -9.71 -7.40
CA ASN A 113 -0.79 -8.61 -8.36
C ASN A 113 0.08 -8.80 -9.62
N ILE A 114 1.23 -9.45 -9.47
CA ILE A 114 2.18 -9.67 -10.55
C ILE A 114 1.88 -10.95 -11.34
N ARG A 115 1.26 -11.95 -10.71
CA ARG A 115 0.94 -13.25 -11.34
C ARG A 115 0.14 -13.08 -12.63
N GLY A 116 0.62 -13.71 -13.71
CA GLY A 116 0.01 -13.68 -15.03
C GLY A 116 0.27 -12.39 -15.83
N THR A 117 1.02 -11.44 -15.28
CA THR A 117 1.37 -10.20 -15.97
C THR A 117 2.67 -10.37 -16.78
N LYS A 118 2.91 -9.45 -17.72
CA LYS A 118 4.19 -9.39 -18.44
C LYS A 118 5.39 -9.02 -17.56
N LEU A 119 5.14 -8.57 -16.33
CA LEU A 119 6.17 -8.21 -15.36
C LEU A 119 6.60 -9.40 -14.51
N GLU A 120 5.81 -10.48 -14.44
CA GLU A 120 6.10 -11.67 -13.62
C GLU A 120 7.52 -12.23 -13.82
N PRO A 121 8.06 -12.36 -15.04
CA PRO A 121 9.42 -12.88 -15.22
C PRO A 121 10.55 -11.95 -14.72
N TYR A 122 10.24 -10.69 -14.42
CA TYR A 122 11.20 -9.66 -14.02
C TYR A 122 11.01 -9.20 -12.57
N TRP A 123 10.00 -9.73 -11.89
CA TRP A 123 9.68 -9.35 -10.53
C TRP A 123 10.45 -10.21 -9.54
N GLU A 124 11.01 -9.55 -8.53
CA GLU A 124 11.61 -10.19 -7.37
C GLU A 124 11.00 -9.55 -6.11
N PRO A 125 10.61 -10.35 -5.09
CA PRO A 125 10.12 -9.80 -3.84
C PRO A 125 11.14 -8.85 -3.22
N THR A 126 10.70 -7.64 -2.87
CA THR A 126 11.56 -6.65 -2.21
C THR A 126 11.19 -6.55 -0.73
N PRO A 127 12.15 -6.65 0.21
CA PRO A 127 11.85 -6.55 1.63
C PRO A 127 11.19 -5.22 2.00
N PHE A 128 10.04 -5.29 2.65
CA PHE A 128 9.34 -4.12 3.18
C PHE A 128 10.15 -3.50 4.34
N PRO A 129 10.10 -2.17 4.53
CA PRO A 129 10.69 -1.53 5.71
C PRO A 129 10.20 -2.11 7.04
N LEU A 130 8.95 -2.58 7.11
CA LEU A 130 8.39 -3.39 8.20
C LEU A 130 9.30 -4.53 8.68
N GLU A 131 10.00 -5.18 7.76
CA GLU A 131 10.82 -6.36 8.06
C GLU A 131 12.16 -5.97 8.70
N ARG A 132 12.57 -4.70 8.60
CA ARG A 132 13.87 -4.21 9.07
C ARG A 132 13.86 -3.81 10.55
N SER A 133 12.71 -3.39 11.08
CA SER A 133 12.58 -2.96 12.48
C SER A 133 12.28 -4.17 13.38
N SER A 134 13.33 -4.92 13.71
CA SER A 134 13.32 -5.89 14.81
C SER A 134 14.19 -5.34 15.94
N THR A 135 13.60 -4.57 16.84
CA THR A 135 14.22 -4.22 18.14
C THR A 135 13.24 -4.51 19.25
#